data_AF-A0A399GPS8-F1
#
_entry.id   AF-A0A399GPS8-F1
#
_cell.length_a   1.000
_cell.length_b   1.000
_cell.length_c   1.000
_cell.angle_alpha   90.00
_cell.angle_beta   90.00
_cell.angle_gamma   90.00
#
_symmetry.space_group_name_H-M   'P 1'
#
loop_
_entity.id
_entity.type
_entity.pdbx_description
1 polymer ?
#
loop_
_entity_poly.entity_id
_entity_poly.type
_entity_poly.pdbx_seq_one_letter_code
_entity_poly.pdbx_strand_id
1 'polypeptide(L)' 'MTNQSEVLRAKLARLKAAKKKTDGAALGRDGLKEAGRDEGEAARSAEEAAKSARRGTKRR' A
#
# COMPACT_ATOMS: atom_id res chain seq x y z
N MET A 1 -19.06 20.80 12.82
CA MET A 1 -18.76 20.89 11.39
C MET A 1 -18.00 19.64 10.99
N THR A 2 -18.52 18.80 10.09
CA THR A 2 -17.79 17.65 9.57
C THR A 2 -16.62 18.17 8.74
N ASN A 3 -15.40 17.88 9.18
CA ASN A 3 -14.18 18.31 8.49
C ASN A 3 -14.24 17.80 7.05
N GLN A 4 -14.21 18.69 6.05
CA GLN A 4 -14.22 18.28 4.64
C GLN A 4 -13.06 17.32 4.32
N SER A 5 -11.95 17.42 5.05
CA SER A 5 -10.82 16.48 4.96
C SER A 5 -11.19 15.06 5.37
N GLU A 6 -12.05 14.87 6.39
CA GLU A 6 -12.55 13.56 6.81
C GLU A 6 -13.49 12.95 5.76
N VAL A 7 -14.36 13.78 5.17
CA VAL A 7 -15.26 13.36 4.09
C VAL A 7 -14.47 12.93 2.86
N LEU A 8 -13.43 13.69 2.48
CA LEU A 8 -12.55 13.34 1.36
C LEU A 8 -11.77 12.05 1.64
N ARG A 9 -11.24 11.87 2.87
CA ARG A 9 -10.57 10.62 3.27
C ARG A 9 -11.51 9.43 3.19
N ALA A 10 -12.75 9.56 3.65
CA ALA A 10 -13.75 8.49 3.58
C ALA A 10 -14.12 8.14 2.13
N LYS A 11 -14.29 9.14 1.26
CA LYS A 11 -14.53 8.92 -0.18
C LYS A 11 -13.35 8.22 -0.86
N LEU A 12 -12.12 8.64 -0.53
CA LEU A 12 -10.90 8.07 -1.10
C LEU A 12 -10.67 6.63 -0.64
N ALA A 13 -11.00 6.32 0.62
CA ALA A 13 -11.00 4.94 1.13
C ALA A 13 -12.02 4.05 0.41
N ARG A 14 -13.24 4.55 0.16
CA ARG A 14 -14.26 3.83 -0.63
C ARG A 14 -13.79 3.56 -2.06
N LEU A 15 -13.20 4.54 -2.74
CA LEU A 15 -12.67 4.36 -4.09
C LEU A 15 -11.53 3.34 -4.14
N LYS A 16 -10.61 3.38 -3.17
CA LYS A 16 -9.55 2.37 -3.05
C LYS A 16 -10.11 0.97 -2.83
N ALA A 17 -11.13 0.82 -1.99
CA ALA A 17 -11.77 -0.47 -1.76
C ALA A 17 -12.50 -1.00 -3.01
N ALA A 18 -13.21 -0.13 -3.72
CA ALA A 18 -13.86 -0.47 -4.98
C ALA A 18 -12.84 -0.92 -6.04
N LYS A 19 -11.73 -0.18 -6.18
CA LYS A 19 -10.64 -0.54 -7.10
C LYS A 19 -10.00 -1.88 -6.72
N LYS A 20 -9.70 -2.13 -5.45
CA LYS A 20 -9.19 -3.44 -5.02
C LYS A 20 -10.15 -4.58 -5.33
N LYS A 21 -11.46 -4.35 -5.22
CA LYS A 21 -12.49 -5.33 -5.57
C LYS A 21 -12.55 -5.58 -7.07
N THR A 22 -12.45 -4.55 -7.91
CA THR A 22 -12.43 -4.71 -9.37
C THR A 22 -11.14 -5.36 -9.85
N ASP A 23 -9.99 -4.93 -9.32
CA ASP A 23 -8.68 -5.47 -9.68
C ASP A 23 -8.58 -6.94 -9.22
N GLY A 24 -9.09 -7.25 -8.02
CA GLY A 24 -9.17 -8.62 -7.54
C GLY A 24 -10.14 -9.51 -8.31
N ALA A 25 -11.24 -8.95 -8.82
CA ALA A 25 -12.14 -9.66 -9.72
C ALA A 25 -11.50 -9.93 -11.08
N ALA A 26 -10.66 -9.01 -11.58
CA ALA A 26 -9.94 -9.14 -12.84
C ALA A 26 -8.77 -10.14 -12.77
N LEU A 27 -8.04 -10.18 -11.64
CA LEU A 27 -6.87 -11.04 -11.45
C LEU A 27 -7.21 -12.48 -11.04
N GLY A 28 -8.41 -12.72 -10.51
CA GLY A 28 -8.77 -14.00 -9.92
C GLY A 28 -7.95 -14.34 -8.66
N ARG A 29 -8.20 -15.52 -8.08
CA ARG A 29 -7.62 -15.92 -6.77
C ARG A 29 -6.09 -16.07 -6.82
N ASP A 30 -5.56 -16.60 -7.91
CA ASP A 30 -4.12 -16.82 -8.06
C ASP A 30 -3.37 -15.53 -8.35
N GLY A 31 -3.91 -14.66 -9.22
CA GLY A 31 -3.32 -13.35 -9.49
C GLY A 31 -3.34 -12.41 -8.27
N LEU A 32 -4.37 -12.51 -7.41
CA LEU A 32 -4.39 -11.80 -6.12
C LEU A 32 -3.30 -12.29 -5.16
N LYS A 33 -2.99 -13.59 -5.18
CA LYS A 33 -1.95 -14.18 -4.32
C LYS A 33 -0.55 -13.77 -4.77
N GLU A 34 -0.33 -13.67 -6.07
CA GLU A 34 0.92 -13.19 -6.66
C GLU A 34 1.11 -11.70 -6.41
N ALA A 35 0.11 -10.87 -6.71
CA ALA A 35 0.17 -9.43 -6.41
C ALA A 35 0.41 -9.13 -4.92
N GLY A 36 -0.19 -9.94 -4.01
CA GLY A 36 0.06 -9.82 -2.58
C GLY A 36 1.48 -10.22 -2.15
N ARG A 37 2.12 -11.16 -2.86
CA ARG A 37 3.54 -11.50 -2.64
C ARG A 37 4.44 -10.36 -3.09
N ASP A 38 4.19 -9.79 -4.26
CA ASP A 38 4.97 -8.69 -4.83
C ASP A 38 4.86 -7.43 -3.95
N GLU A 39 3.66 -7.06 -3.51
CA GLU A 39 3.45 -5.96 -2.57
C GLU A 39 4.21 -6.19 -1.24
N GLY A 40 4.20 -7.42 -0.73
CA GLY A 40 4.90 -7.80 0.49
C GLY A 40 6.44 -7.80 0.35
N GLU A 41 6.96 -8.11 -0.82
CA GLU A 41 8.39 -8.04 -1.13
C GLU A 41 8.84 -6.59 -1.32
N ALA A 42 8.05 -5.77 -2.03
CA ALA A 42 8.30 -4.34 -2.16
C ALA A 42 8.31 -3.64 -0.79
N ALA A 43 7.38 -3.99 0.10
CA ALA A 43 7.34 -3.45 1.47
C ALA A 43 8.59 -3.84 2.28
N ARG A 44 9.04 -5.09 2.18
CA ARG A 44 10.28 -5.56 2.84
C ARG A 44 11.52 -4.85 2.31
N SER A 45 11.64 -4.73 0.99
CA SER A 45 12.73 -4.00 0.34
C SER A 45 12.76 -2.53 0.75
N ALA A 46 11.60 -1.86 0.81
CA ALA A 46 11.50 -0.49 1.28
C ALA A 46 11.88 -0.35 2.77
N GLU A 47 11.49 -1.31 3.62
CA GLU A 47 11.86 -1.32 5.03
C GLU A 47 13.37 -1.53 5.23
N GLU A 48 13.98 -2.43 4.46
CA GLU A 48 15.43 -2.66 4.46
C GLU A 48 16.20 -1.43 3.95
N ALA A 49 15.73 -0.81 2.88
CA ALA A 49 16.30 0.44 2.36
C ALA A 49 16.21 1.57 3.40
N ALA A 50 15.07 1.72 4.07
CA ALA A 50 14.89 2.71 5.13
C ALA A 50 15.78 2.43 6.35
N LYS A 51 15.94 1.16 6.76
CA LYS A 51 16.86 0.75 7.83
C LYS A 51 18.32 1.01 7.43
N SER A 52 18.70 0.74 6.19
CA SER A 52 20.04 1.00 5.66
C SER A 52 20.34 2.50 5.62
N ALA A 53 19.40 3.31 5.12
CA ALA A 53 19.52 4.76 5.10
C ALA A 53 19.70 5.35 6.52
N ARG A 54 18.95 4.85 7.51
CA ARG A 54 19.12 5.23 8.93
C ARG A 54 20.49 4.82 9.51
N ARG A 55 21.08 3.73 9.04
CA ARG A 55 22.43 3.28 9.47
C ARG A 55 23.56 4.07 8.80
N GLY A 56 23.30 4.65 7.62
CA GLY A 56 24.23 5.54 6.92
C GLY A 56 24.27 6.95 7.52
N THR A 57 23.12 7.48 7.95
CA THR A 57 23.04 8.80 8.59
C THR A 57 23.57 8.84 10.02
N LYS A 58 23.58 7.71 10.75
CA LYS A 58 24.15 7.64 12.11
C LYS A 58 25.68 7.51 12.14
N ARG A 59 26.33 7.24 11.00
CA ARG A 59 27.78 7.01 10.88
C ARG A 59 28.54 8.19 10.26
N ARG A 60 27.91 9.36 10.15
CA ARG A 60 28.52 10.56 9.54
C ARG A 60 28.57 11.69 10.56
#